data_AF-A0A034W6C5-F1
#
_entry.id   AF-A0A034W6C5-F1
#
_cell.length_a   1.000
_cell.length_b   1.000
_cell.length_c   1.000
_cell.angle_alpha   90.00
_cell.angle_beta   90.00
_cell.angle_gamma   90.00
#
_symmetry.space_group_name_H-M   'P 1'
#
loop_
_entity.id
_entity.type
_entity.pdbx_description
1 polymer ?
#
loop_
_entity_poly.entity_id
_entity_poly.type
_entity_poly.pdbx_seq_one_letter_code
_entity_poly.pdbx_strand_id
1 'polypeptide(L)'
;MHQARWMARAIYCLKIFLFRAQYPMQEEQKAALADVCIFIVRFYIKIRFKCSDATAAPVDDVNIIKSLKYYESIDFTTSDAALRKLSNHLWYLTEEAATLAFFDDRLSVETKVKMVSALKKPGRCDGCKKFILSSQDMGQLLGII
;
A
#
# COMPACT_ATOMS: atom_id res chain seq x y z
N MET A 1 10.97 -12.50 11.72
CA MET A 1 10.87 -11.53 12.83
C MET A 1 11.26 -10.12 12.33
N HIS A 2 10.35 -9.35 11.69
CA HIS A 2 10.72 -8.02 11.13
C HIS A 2 9.61 -6.96 10.94
N GLN A 3 8.33 -7.29 11.18
CA GLN A 3 7.19 -6.39 10.94
C GLN A 3 6.97 -5.31 12.04
N ALA A 4 7.60 -5.46 13.22
CA ALA A 4 7.39 -4.55 14.36
C ALA A 4 8.22 -3.25 14.29
N ARG A 5 9.30 -3.22 13.50
CA ARG A 5 10.26 -2.10 13.52
C ARG A 5 9.70 -0.81 12.95
N TRP A 6 8.81 -0.88 11.96
CA TRP A 6 8.23 0.33 11.36
C TRP A 6 7.10 0.90 12.21
N MET A 7 6.29 0.06 12.87
CA MET A 7 5.25 0.52 13.80
C MET A 7 5.83 1.35 14.95
N ALA A 8 6.92 0.86 15.56
CA ALA A 8 7.60 1.61 16.62
C ALA A 8 8.08 2.99 16.13
N ARG A 9 8.63 3.07 14.91
CA ARG A 9 9.05 4.34 14.29
C ARG A 9 7.85 5.25 13.99
N ALA A 10 6.75 4.71 13.49
CA ALA A 10 5.53 5.46 13.23
C ALA A 10 4.96 6.09 14.50
N ILE A 11 4.85 5.29 15.58
CA ILE A 11 4.42 5.78 16.90
C ILE A 11 5.38 6.86 17.39
N TYR A 12 6.69 6.68 17.19
CA TYR A 12 7.68 7.66 17.61
C TYR A 12 7.55 8.98 16.85
N CYS A 13 7.38 8.95 15.52
CA CYS A 13 7.10 10.15 14.73
C CYS A 13 5.86 10.90 15.22
N LEU A 14 4.76 10.17 15.47
CA LEU A 14 3.52 10.75 16.00
C LEU A 14 3.73 11.40 17.38
N LYS A 15 4.45 10.73 18.27
CA LYS A 15 4.79 11.27 19.60
C LYS A 15 5.65 12.53 19.47
N ILE A 16 6.68 12.50 18.63
CA ILE A 16 7.53 13.68 18.40
C ILE A 16 6.70 14.83 17.81
N PHE A 17 5.73 14.56 16.95
CA PHE A 17 4.92 15.64 16.41
C PHE A 17 3.95 16.21 17.46
N LEU A 18 3.37 15.35 18.31
CA LEU A 18 2.43 15.73 19.36
C LEU A 18 3.09 16.61 20.43
N PHE A 19 4.30 16.24 20.87
CA PHE A 19 5.03 16.96 21.92
C PHE A 19 6.00 18.01 21.37
N ARG A 20 5.89 18.40 20.09
CA ARG A 20 6.84 19.28 19.39
C ARG A 20 7.10 20.65 20.05
N ALA A 21 6.23 21.08 20.96
CA ALA A 21 6.43 22.30 21.74
C ALA A 21 7.42 22.14 22.91
N GLN A 22 7.75 20.91 23.31
CA GLN A 22 8.59 20.62 24.49
C GLN A 22 10.09 20.54 24.17
N TYR A 23 10.49 20.65 22.90
CA TYR A 23 11.89 20.61 22.47
C TYR A 23 12.14 21.56 21.31
N PRO A 24 13.37 22.09 21.19
CA PRO A 24 13.76 22.91 20.05
C PRO A 24 13.75 22.06 18.77
N MET A 25 13.02 22.52 17.77
CA MET A 25 12.93 21.89 16.46
C MET A 25 12.79 22.97 15.39
N GLN A 26 13.55 22.83 14.30
CA GLN A 26 13.47 23.75 13.16
C GLN A 26 12.12 23.62 12.45
N GLU A 27 11.63 24.71 11.85
CA GLU A 27 10.33 24.69 11.17
C GLU A 27 10.31 23.72 9.98
N GLU A 28 11.43 23.57 9.26
CA GLU A 28 11.56 22.60 8.17
C GLU A 28 11.44 21.16 8.68
N GLN A 29 12.02 20.87 9.86
CA GLN A 29 11.91 19.55 10.49
C GLN A 29 10.48 19.28 10.97
N LYS A 30 9.79 20.30 11.49
CA LYS A 30 8.38 20.19 11.89
C LYS A 30 7.50 19.90 10.68
N ALA A 31 7.70 20.58 9.56
CA ALA A 31 6.95 20.37 8.33
C ALA A 31 7.17 18.96 7.78
N ALA A 32 8.42 18.52 7.61
CA ALA A 32 8.72 17.18 7.14
C ALA A 32 8.17 16.08 8.07
N LEU A 33 8.22 16.31 9.39
CA LEU A 33 7.61 15.40 10.36
C LEU A 33 6.08 15.39 10.27
N ALA A 34 5.45 16.53 9.98
CA ALA A 34 4.01 16.62 9.75
C ALA A 34 3.60 15.76 8.55
N ASP A 35 4.32 15.85 7.44
CA ASP A 35 4.04 15.06 6.22
C ASP A 35 4.10 13.56 6.50
N VAL A 36 5.13 13.12 7.23
CA VAL A 36 5.25 11.73 7.68
C VAL A 36 4.10 11.33 8.60
N CYS A 37 3.68 12.19 9.53
CA CYS A 37 2.54 11.92 10.41
C CYS A 37 1.22 11.81 9.64
N ILE A 38 1.01 12.70 8.66
CA ILE A 38 -0.16 12.66 7.76
C ILE A 38 -0.17 11.35 6.99
N PHE A 39 0.97 10.93 6.43
CA PHE A 39 1.10 9.63 5.77
C PHE A 39 0.74 8.46 6.69
N ILE A 40 1.28 8.46 7.92
CA ILE A 40 1.03 7.41 8.91
C ILE A 40 -0.46 7.28 9.20
N VAL A 41 -1.12 8.40 9.48
CA VAL A 41 -2.54 8.43 9.85
C VAL A 41 -3.44 8.07 8.66
N ARG A 42 -3.16 8.60 7.46
CA ARG A 42 -4.01 8.40 6.28
C ARG A 42 -3.88 6.99 5.70
N PHE A 43 -2.67 6.44 5.68
CA PHE A 43 -2.35 5.21 4.95
C PHE A 43 -1.88 4.10 5.87
N TYR A 44 -0.75 4.30 6.56
CA TYR A 44 -0.07 3.19 7.25
C TYR A 44 -0.93 2.49 8.30
N ILE A 45 -1.60 3.27 9.15
CA ILE A 45 -2.42 2.73 10.22
C ILE A 45 -3.52 1.83 9.64
N LYS A 46 -4.15 2.25 8.54
CA LYS A 46 -5.19 1.46 7.86
C LYS A 46 -4.67 0.11 7.35
N ILE A 47 -3.48 0.09 6.75
CA ILE A 47 -2.84 -1.17 6.31
C ILE A 47 -2.60 -2.07 7.50
N ARG A 48 -1.99 -1.52 8.57
CA ARG A 48 -1.52 -2.33 9.68
C ARG A 48 -2.67 -3.00 10.42
N PHE A 49 -3.78 -2.30 10.63
CA PHE A 49 -4.93 -2.88 11.31
C PHE A 49 -5.57 -4.02 10.51
N LYS A 50 -5.45 -4.00 9.18
CA LYS A 50 -6.01 -5.03 8.30
C LYS A 50 -5.06 -6.18 7.97
N CYS A 51 -3.76 -6.03 8.26
CA CYS A 51 -2.76 -6.99 7.79
C CYS A 51 -2.85 -8.41 8.40
N SER A 52 -3.72 -8.65 9.39
CA SER A 52 -3.96 -9.98 9.95
C SER A 52 -4.93 -10.81 9.13
N ASP A 53 -5.68 -10.20 8.21
CA ASP A 53 -6.63 -10.89 7.34
C ASP A 53 -5.98 -11.20 5.99
N ALA A 54 -5.62 -12.48 5.82
CA ALA A 54 -4.97 -12.95 4.60
C ALA A 54 -5.91 -12.94 3.38
N THR A 55 -7.23 -13.07 3.58
CA THR A 55 -8.21 -13.07 2.48
C THR A 55 -8.41 -11.66 1.94
N ALA A 56 -8.35 -10.66 2.84
CA ALA A 56 -8.48 -9.25 2.52
C ALA A 56 -7.20 -8.62 1.96
N ALA A 57 -6.02 -9.21 2.24
CA ALA A 57 -4.73 -8.62 1.93
C ALA A 57 -4.53 -8.23 0.44
N PRO A 58 -4.84 -9.07 -0.56
CA PRO A 58 -4.68 -8.69 -1.97
C PRO A 58 -5.52 -7.47 -2.37
N VAL A 59 -6.75 -7.39 -1.84
CA VAL A 59 -7.70 -6.32 -2.14
C VAL A 59 -7.26 -5.02 -1.46
N ASP A 60 -6.80 -5.09 -0.21
CA ASP A 60 -6.30 -3.92 0.51
C ASP A 60 -5.01 -3.37 -0.11
N ASP A 61 -4.12 -4.23 -0.62
CA ASP A 61 -2.92 -3.82 -1.36
C ASP A 61 -3.27 -3.03 -2.64
N VAL A 62 -4.22 -3.53 -3.43
CA VAL A 62 -4.68 -2.80 -4.63
C VAL A 62 -5.34 -1.47 -4.25
N ASN A 63 -6.17 -1.47 -3.21
CA ASN A 63 -6.86 -0.27 -2.75
C ASN A 63 -5.92 0.80 -2.22
N ILE A 64 -4.82 0.41 -1.57
CA ILE A 64 -3.85 1.40 -1.11
C ILE A 64 -3.03 1.99 -2.26
N ILE A 65 -2.67 1.19 -3.26
CA ILE A 65 -2.00 1.70 -4.47
C ILE A 65 -2.88 2.75 -5.14
N LYS A 66 -4.18 2.46 -5.31
CA LYS A 66 -5.16 3.44 -5.81
C LYS A 66 -5.22 4.68 -4.94
N SER A 67 -5.34 4.52 -3.63
CA SER A 67 -5.44 5.64 -2.69
C SER A 67 -4.21 6.55 -2.72
N LEU A 68 -3.02 5.99 -2.84
CA LEU A 68 -1.77 6.75 -3.00
C LEU A 68 -1.73 7.44 -4.36
N LYS A 69 -2.16 6.76 -5.42
CA LYS A 69 -2.22 7.38 -6.75
C LYS A 69 -3.11 8.62 -6.77
N TYR A 70 -4.27 8.58 -6.12
CA TYR A 70 -5.10 9.78 -5.93
C TYR A 70 -4.42 10.85 -5.09
N TYR A 71 -3.66 10.43 -4.07
CA TYR A 71 -2.93 11.33 -3.18
C TYR A 71 -1.75 12.06 -3.84
N GLU A 72 -1.27 11.63 -5.01
CA GLU A 72 -0.22 12.34 -5.76
C GLU A 72 -0.59 13.80 -6.05
N SER A 73 -1.89 14.08 -6.24
CA SER A 73 -2.41 15.44 -6.44
C SER A 73 -2.27 16.36 -5.22
N ILE A 74 -2.11 15.79 -4.03
CA ILE A 74 -1.98 16.51 -2.76
C ILE A 74 -0.52 16.58 -2.34
N ASP A 75 0.18 15.44 -2.38
CA ASP A 75 1.60 15.34 -2.04
C ASP A 75 2.25 14.24 -2.89
N PHE A 76 2.81 14.68 -4.02
CA PHE A 76 3.51 13.82 -4.97
C PHE A 76 4.72 13.13 -4.34
N THR A 77 5.52 13.85 -3.56
CA THR A 77 6.78 13.35 -3.01
C THR A 77 6.53 12.18 -2.05
N THR A 78 5.60 12.36 -1.11
CA THR A 78 5.23 11.29 -0.16
C THR A 78 4.54 10.14 -0.88
N SER A 79 3.66 10.43 -1.84
CA SER A 79 2.97 9.39 -2.60
C SER A 79 3.93 8.54 -3.44
N ASP A 80 4.81 9.15 -4.23
CA ASP A 80 5.81 8.45 -5.04
C ASP A 80 6.75 7.61 -4.16
N ALA A 81 7.23 8.18 -3.04
CA ALA A 81 8.06 7.44 -2.09
C ALA A 81 7.32 6.22 -1.51
N ALA A 82 6.06 6.37 -1.14
CA ALA A 82 5.23 5.28 -0.61
C ALA A 82 4.91 4.22 -1.67
N LEU A 83 4.57 4.63 -2.89
CA LEU A 83 4.30 3.73 -4.02
C LEU A 83 5.54 2.92 -4.37
N ARG A 84 6.71 3.56 -4.51
CA ARG A 84 7.99 2.86 -4.74
C ARG A 84 8.28 1.85 -3.62
N LYS A 85 7.98 2.20 -2.38
CA LYS A 85 8.18 1.29 -1.26
C LYS A 85 7.22 0.11 -1.32
N LEU A 86 5.93 0.35 -1.58
CA LEU A 86 4.92 -0.70 -1.72
C LEU A 86 5.18 -1.62 -2.92
N SER A 87 5.60 -1.10 -4.07
CA SER A 87 5.98 -1.92 -5.23
C SER A 87 7.10 -2.92 -4.91
N ASN A 88 7.98 -2.59 -3.97
CA ASN A 88 8.98 -3.54 -3.47
C ASN A 88 8.41 -4.56 -2.47
N HIS A 89 7.30 -4.24 -1.81
CA HIS A 89 6.60 -5.13 -0.88
C HIS A 89 5.63 -6.09 -1.59
N LEU A 90 5.15 -5.80 -2.80
CA LEU A 90 4.23 -6.67 -3.55
C LEU A 90 4.85 -7.99 -4.04
N TRP A 91 6.10 -8.30 -3.66
CA TRP A 91 6.75 -9.56 -4.02
C TRP A 91 5.99 -10.80 -3.54
N TYR A 92 5.17 -10.67 -2.49
CA TYR A 92 4.37 -11.77 -1.95
C TYR A 92 3.03 -11.96 -2.67
N LEU A 93 2.61 -11.01 -3.51
CA LEU A 93 1.34 -11.04 -4.24
C LEU A 93 1.47 -11.95 -5.46
N THR A 94 1.66 -13.25 -5.20
CA THR A 94 1.69 -14.30 -6.21
C THR A 94 0.28 -14.64 -6.68
N GLU A 95 0.17 -15.49 -7.70
CA GLU A 95 -1.13 -16.00 -8.16
C GLU A 95 -1.88 -16.71 -7.01
N GLU A 96 -1.18 -17.53 -6.22
CA GLU A 96 -1.74 -18.21 -5.06
C GLU A 96 -2.22 -17.23 -3.99
N ALA A 97 -1.42 -16.20 -3.67
CA ALA A 97 -1.84 -15.15 -2.74
C ALA A 97 -3.05 -14.38 -3.27
N ALA A 98 -3.11 -14.10 -4.58
CA ALA A 98 -4.24 -13.44 -5.21
C ALA A 98 -5.52 -14.30 -5.15
N THR A 99 -5.41 -15.64 -5.22
CA THR A 99 -6.60 -16.52 -5.07
C THR A 99 -7.24 -16.45 -3.69
N LEU A 100 -6.49 -16.05 -2.64
CA LEU A 100 -7.08 -15.86 -1.31
C LEU A 100 -8.17 -14.79 -1.30
N ALA A 101 -8.10 -13.82 -2.22
CA ALA A 101 -9.13 -12.79 -2.35
C ALA A 101 -10.47 -13.33 -2.89
N PHE A 102 -10.54 -14.58 -3.38
CA PHE A 102 -11.83 -15.19 -3.70
C PHE A 102 -12.73 -15.36 -2.48
N PHE A 103 -12.15 -15.43 -1.28
CA PHE A 103 -12.86 -15.48 -0.01
C PHE A 103 -13.18 -14.10 0.57
N ASP A 104 -12.77 -13.02 -0.10
CA ASP A 104 -13.13 -11.66 0.30
C ASP A 104 -14.54 -11.33 -0.24
N ASP A 105 -15.48 -11.06 0.66
CA ASP A 105 -16.86 -10.70 0.33
C ASP A 105 -16.99 -9.30 -0.29
N ARG A 106 -15.95 -8.46 -0.18
CA ARG A 106 -15.91 -7.13 -0.81
C ARG A 106 -15.75 -7.21 -2.33
N LEU A 107 -15.29 -8.33 -2.87
CA LEU A 107 -15.16 -8.52 -4.31
C LEU A 107 -16.46 -9.04 -4.92
N SER A 108 -16.91 -8.36 -5.99
CA SER A 108 -18.05 -8.82 -6.77
C SER A 108 -17.75 -10.15 -7.46
N VAL A 109 -18.81 -10.95 -7.69
CA VAL A 109 -18.71 -12.20 -8.46
C VAL A 109 -18.10 -11.95 -9.85
N GLU A 110 -18.46 -10.84 -10.49
CA GLU A 110 -17.90 -10.45 -11.79
C GLU A 110 -16.37 -10.27 -11.72
N THR A 111 -15.86 -9.57 -10.71
CA THR A 111 -14.41 -9.42 -10.50
C THR A 111 -13.74 -10.77 -10.26
N LYS A 112 -14.35 -11.64 -9.45
CA LYS A 112 -13.83 -13.00 -9.21
C LYS A 112 -13.76 -13.81 -10.52
N VAL A 113 -14.76 -13.72 -11.39
CA VAL A 113 -14.76 -14.36 -12.72
C VAL A 113 -13.65 -13.80 -13.63
N LYS A 114 -13.43 -12.47 -13.61
CA LYS A 114 -12.34 -11.83 -14.36
C LYS A 114 -10.97 -12.30 -13.87
N MET A 115 -10.78 -12.40 -12.55
CA MET A 115 -9.56 -12.93 -11.95
C MET A 115 -9.30 -14.39 -12.38
N VAL A 116 -10.30 -15.26 -12.33
CA VAL A 116 -10.18 -16.66 -12.81
C VAL A 116 -9.82 -16.72 -14.29
N SER A 117 -10.40 -15.83 -15.11
CA SER A 117 -10.08 -15.75 -16.54
C SER A 117 -8.65 -15.25 -16.79
N ALA A 118 -8.13 -14.38 -15.92
CA ALA A 118 -6.76 -13.90 -15.98
C ALA A 118 -5.75 -15.00 -15.59
N LEU A 119 -6.06 -15.83 -14.58
CA LEU A 119 -5.22 -16.96 -14.14
C LEU A 119 -5.04 -18.05 -15.22
N LYS A 120 -5.97 -18.15 -16.17
CA LYS A 120 -5.86 -19.11 -17.30
C LYS A 120 -4.88 -18.66 -18.38
N LYS A 121 -4.47 -17.40 -18.39
CA LYS A 121 -3.52 -16.86 -19.37
C LYS A 121 -2.10 -17.23 -18.93
N PRO A 122 -1.18 -17.52 -19.88
CA PRO A 122 0.21 -17.76 -19.52
C PRO A 122 0.78 -16.54 -18.78
N GLY A 123 1.49 -16.80 -17.68
CA GLY A 123 2.10 -15.75 -16.87
C GLY A 123 3.06 -14.88 -17.68
N ARG A 124 3.22 -13.61 -17.27
CA ARG A 124 4.04 -12.61 -17.98
C ARG A 124 5.53 -12.97 -18.03
N CYS A 125 5.98 -13.93 -17.23
CA CYS A 125 7.37 -14.38 -17.16
C CYS A 125 7.43 -15.79 -16.55
N ASP A 126 8.10 -16.70 -17.25
CA ASP A 126 8.33 -18.07 -16.79
C ASP A 126 9.32 -18.05 -15.60
N GLY A 127 8.89 -18.50 -14.43
CA GLY A 127 9.73 -18.58 -13.22
C GLY A 127 9.86 -17.33 -12.34
N CYS A 128 9.26 -16.18 -12.69
CA CYS A 128 9.31 -14.99 -11.81
C CYS A 128 8.16 -15.00 -10.81
N LYS A 129 8.43 -15.42 -9.57
CA LYS A 129 7.45 -15.39 -8.46
C LYS A 129 7.15 -13.98 -7.93
N LYS A 130 7.76 -12.93 -8.50
CA LYS A 130 7.68 -11.57 -7.99
C LYS A 130 6.76 -10.72 -8.87
N PHE A 131 5.66 -10.24 -8.29
CA PHE A 131 4.86 -9.21 -8.94
C PHE A 131 5.63 -7.89 -9.01
N ILE A 132 5.79 -7.35 -10.21
CA ILE A 132 6.41 -6.04 -10.46
C ILE A 132 5.32 -5.12 -11.00
N LEU A 133 4.93 -4.15 -10.18
CA LEU A 133 3.98 -3.12 -10.60
C LEU A 133 4.65 -2.19 -11.61
N SER A 134 4.24 -2.24 -12.87
CA SER A 134 4.76 -1.35 -13.91
C SER A 134 4.00 -0.01 -13.92
N SER A 135 4.62 1.03 -14.49
CA SER A 135 3.96 2.33 -14.69
C SER A 135 2.69 2.22 -15.55
N GLN A 136 2.63 1.24 -16.44
CA GLN A 136 1.46 0.96 -17.28
C GLN A 136 0.30 0.37 -16.47
N ASP A 137 0.60 -0.54 -15.53
CA ASP A 137 -0.40 -1.15 -14.64
C ASP A 137 -1.00 -0.09 -13.70
N MET A 138 -0.19 0.87 -13.25
CA MET A 138 -0.65 2.02 -12.45
C MET A 138 -1.58 2.95 -13.23
N GLY A 139 -1.38 3.12 -14.54
CA GLY A 139 -2.29 3.87 -15.40
C GLY A 139 -3.64 3.18 -15.58
N GLN A 140 -3.65 1.86 -15.71
CA GLN A 140 -4.90 1.08 -15.84
C GLN A 140 -5.72 1.07 -14.55
N LEU A 141 -5.07 1.10 -13.37
CA LEU A 141 -5.76 1.14 -12.07
C LEU A 141 -6.63 2.39 -11.86
N LEU A 142 -6.34 3.48 -12.57
CA LEU A 142 -7.14 4.72 -12.56
C LEU A 142 -8.31 4.70 -13.56
N GLY A 143 -8.26 3.85 -14.59
CA GLY A 143 -9.25 3.80 -15.68
C GLY A 143 -10.42 2.84 -15.45
N ILE A 144 -10.55 2.24 -14.26
CA ILE A 144 -11.68 1.36 -13.88
C ILE A 144 -12.70 2.20 -13.07
N ILE A 145 -13.09 3.36 -13.62
CA ILE A 145 -14.26 4.15 -13.20
C ILE A 145 -15.29 4.05 -14.33
#